data_AF-A0A943L0U6-F1
#
_entry.id   AF-A0A943L0U6-F1
#
_cell.length_a   1.000
_cell.length_b   1.000
_cell.length_c   1.000
_cell.angle_alpha   90.00
_cell.angle_beta   90.00
_cell.angle_gamma   90.00
#
_symmetry.space_group_name_H-M   'P 1'
#
loop_
_entity.id
_entity.type
_entity.pdbx_description
1 polymer ?
#
loop_
_entity_poly.entity_id
_entity_poly.type
_entity_poly.pdbx_seq_one_letter_code
_entity_poly.pdbx_strand_id
1 'polypeptide(L)'
;MEIVENNQKLGAGIITMSVLYLIGQAFTMLSVLINIVMKDEIARMLAEAGTISEITTAQLGVTLVISLILTVSIILILFKKYIGAYIFIGIEVLSLLFSIITGAFTLFSIIGLVFPGLMIFFLYKKKEIYFARIKF
;
A
#
# COMPACT_ATOMS: atom_id res chain seq x y z
N MET A 1 -0.05 -28.87 15.66
CA MET A 1 -0.57 -28.02 14.56
C MET A 1 0.23 -28.39 13.33
N GLU A 2 -0.33 -29.20 12.43
CA GLU A 2 0.40 -29.73 11.27
C GLU A 2 0.76 -28.55 10.35
N ILE A 3 2.05 -28.31 10.17
CA ILE A 3 2.54 -27.34 9.19
C ILE A 3 2.33 -28.02 7.83
N VAL A 4 1.14 -27.87 7.26
CA VAL A 4 0.90 -28.24 5.86
C VAL A 4 1.86 -27.37 5.04
N GLU A 5 3.00 -27.94 4.65
CA GLU A 5 3.93 -27.28 3.76
C GLU A 5 3.19 -26.97 2.47
N ASN A 6 2.87 -25.69 2.29
CA ASN A 6 2.28 -25.22 1.07
C ASN A 6 3.35 -25.22 -0.03
N ASN A 7 3.52 -26.39 -0.66
CA ASN A 7 4.44 -26.62 -1.79
C ASN A 7 4.05 -25.86 -3.06
N GLN A 8 2.95 -25.09 -3.04
CA GLN A 8 2.56 -24.29 -4.18
C GLN A 8 3.49 -23.10 -4.34
N LYS A 9 4.04 -22.96 -5.54
CA LYS A 9 4.91 -21.85 -5.90
C LYS A 9 4.10 -20.54 -5.95
N LEU A 10 4.74 -19.47 -5.49
CA LEU A 10 4.27 -18.11 -5.73
C LEU A 10 4.26 -17.87 -7.24
N GLY A 11 3.17 -17.29 -7.76
CA GLY A 11 3.12 -16.90 -9.16
C GLY A 11 4.12 -15.77 -9.42
N ALA A 12 4.81 -15.79 -10.56
CA ALA A 12 5.75 -14.74 -10.95
C ALA A 12 5.12 -13.34 -10.88
N GLY A 13 3.83 -13.21 -11.26
CA GLY A 13 3.08 -11.96 -11.14
C GLY A 13 2.98 -11.43 -9.71
N ILE A 14 2.80 -12.28 -8.70
CA ILE A 14 2.76 -11.85 -7.29
C ILE A 14 4.14 -11.32 -6.88
N ILE A 15 5.21 -12.03 -7.27
CA ILE A 15 6.58 -11.62 -6.94
C ILE A 15 6.90 -10.27 -7.58
N THR A 16 6.63 -10.12 -8.88
CA THR A 16 6.87 -8.86 -9.61
C THR A 16 6.08 -7.70 -9.00
N MET A 17 4.78 -7.89 -8.73
CA MET A 17 3.95 -6.85 -8.12
C MET A 17 4.43 -6.49 -6.72
N SER A 18 4.81 -7.48 -5.90
CA SER A 18 5.37 -7.24 -4.57
C SER A 18 6.65 -6.41 -4.63
N VAL A 19 7.57 -6.73 -5.54
CA VAL A 19 8.82 -5.96 -5.72
C VAL A 19 8.52 -4.52 -6.11
N LEU A 20 7.62 -4.31 -7.08
CA LEU A 20 7.23 -2.97 -7.50
C LEU A 20 6.55 -2.18 -6.38
N TYR A 21 5.71 -2.84 -5.56
CA TYR A 21 5.15 -2.24 -4.36
C TYR A 21 6.21 -1.84 -3.35
N LEU A 22 7.19 -2.71 -3.06
CA LEU A 22 8.26 -2.41 -2.12
C LEU A 22 9.12 -1.22 -2.58
N ILE A 23 9.41 -1.14 -3.88
CA ILE A 23 10.09 0.02 -4.47
C ILE A 23 9.24 1.28 -4.28
N GLY A 24 7.94 1.22 -4.59
CA GLY A 24 7.02 2.33 -4.37
C GLY A 24 6.99 2.78 -2.90
N GLN A 25 6.93 1.84 -1.96
CA GLN A 25 6.96 2.16 -0.53
C GLN A 25 8.28 2.77 -0.09
N ALA A 26 9.42 2.34 -0.65
CA ALA A 26 10.70 2.96 -0.37
C ALA A 26 10.72 4.44 -0.79
N PHE A 27 10.17 4.77 -1.96
CA PHE A 27 10.02 6.16 -2.39
C PHE A 27 9.04 6.95 -1.52
N THR A 28 7.93 6.36 -1.12
CA THR A 28 6.96 7.00 -0.19
C THR A 28 7.63 7.33 1.14
N MET A 29 8.33 6.37 1.75
CA MET A 29 9.04 6.60 3.02
C MET A 29 10.13 7.64 2.88
N LEU A 30 10.92 7.61 1.79
CA LEU A 30 11.93 8.61 1.51
C LEU A 30 11.31 10.01 1.35
N SER A 31 10.18 10.11 0.65
CA SER A 31 9.44 11.36 0.48
C SER A 31 8.96 11.92 1.83
N VAL A 32 8.43 11.06 2.71
CA VAL A 32 8.04 11.48 4.06
C VAL A 32 9.24 11.99 4.86
N LEU A 33 10.39 11.31 4.79
CA LEU A 33 11.61 11.76 5.46
C LEU A 33 12.08 13.14 4.95
N ILE A 34 12.09 13.34 3.63
CA ILE A 34 12.43 14.64 3.02
C ILE A 34 11.47 15.72 3.51
N ASN A 35 10.16 15.46 3.54
CA ASN A 35 9.16 16.41 4.02
C ASN A 35 9.32 16.76 5.50
N ILE A 36 9.80 15.83 6.32
CA ILE A 36 10.08 16.09 7.75
C ILE A 36 11.35 16.94 7.90
N VAL A 37 12.44 16.57 7.22
CA VAL A 37 13.74 17.26 7.36
C VAL A 37 13.72 18.66 6.75
N MET A 38 13.05 18.83 5.61
CA MET A 38 13.00 20.09 4.86
C MET A 38 11.71 20.87 5.10
N LYS A 39 10.98 20.58 6.19
CA LYS A 39 9.64 21.12 6.45
C LYS A 39 9.58 22.65 6.31
N ASP A 40 10.53 23.36 6.92
CA ASP A 40 10.54 24.83 6.96
C ASP A 40 10.84 25.44 5.59
N GLU A 41 11.74 24.81 4.83
CA GLU A 41 12.08 25.25 3.48
C GLU A 41 10.93 25.00 2.51
N ILE A 42 10.28 23.84 2.59
CA ILE A 42 9.08 23.51 1.81
C ILE A 42 7.93 24.47 2.16
N ALA A 43 7.73 24.78 3.45
CA ALA A 43 6.71 25.74 3.87
C ALA A 43 6.98 27.15 3.31
N ARG A 44 8.25 27.60 3.33
CA ARG A 44 8.65 28.87 2.72
C ARG A 44 8.41 28.88 1.21
N MET A 45 8.80 27.82 0.50
CA MET A 45 8.57 27.69 -0.94
C MET A 45 7.08 27.69 -1.30
N LEU A 46 6.23 27.02 -0.52
CA LEU A 46 4.78 26.99 -0.72
C LEU A 46 4.15 28.37 -0.46
N ALA A 47 4.60 29.07 0.58
CA ALA A 47 4.16 30.43 0.87
C ALA A 47 4.55 31.42 -0.24
N GLU A 48 5.77 31.31 -0.77
CA GLU A 48 6.25 32.10 -1.93
C GLU A 48 5.47 31.76 -3.22
N ALA A 49 5.05 30.51 -3.38
CA ALA A 49 4.18 30.07 -4.48
C ALA A 49 2.69 30.41 -4.28
N GLY A 50 2.33 31.16 -3.23
CA GLY A 50 0.94 31.56 -2.95
C GLY A 50 0.04 30.41 -2.50
N THR A 51 0.61 29.29 -2.07
CA THR A 51 -0.12 28.09 -1.67
C THR A 51 -0.17 27.99 -0.15
N ILE A 52 -1.37 27.97 0.44
CA ILE A 52 -1.59 27.88 1.91
C ILE A 52 -1.66 26.42 2.38
N SER A 53 -1.14 25.49 1.60
CA SER A 53 -1.19 24.05 1.93
C SER A 53 -0.12 23.74 2.97
N GLU A 54 -0.46 23.86 4.25
CA GLU A 54 0.40 23.34 5.31
C GLU A 54 0.38 21.81 5.31
N ILE A 55 1.53 21.21 5.01
CA ILE A 55 1.74 19.79 5.23
C ILE A 55 1.77 19.54 6.74
N THR A 56 0.71 18.92 7.27
CA THR A 56 0.62 18.65 8.71
C THR A 56 1.52 17.47 9.10
N THR A 57 2.25 17.60 10.21
CA THR A 57 3.07 16.50 10.76
C THR A 57 2.23 15.26 11.05
N ALA A 58 0.96 15.45 11.42
CA ALA A 58 0.01 14.36 11.64
C ALA A 58 -0.27 13.55 10.37
N GLN A 59 -0.48 14.21 9.23
CA GLN A 59 -0.72 13.54 7.95
C GLN A 59 0.53 12.77 7.48
N LEU A 60 1.73 13.33 7.67
CA LEU A 60 2.97 12.62 7.40
C LEU A 60 3.13 11.38 8.29
N GLY A 61 2.80 11.49 9.58
CA GLY A 61 2.81 10.36 10.51
C GLY A 61 1.85 9.23 10.10
N VAL A 62 0.62 9.57 9.74
CA VAL A 62 -0.37 8.60 9.24
C VAL A 62 0.13 7.92 7.96
N THR A 63 0.67 8.70 7.02
CA THR A 63 1.21 8.17 5.75
C THR A 63 2.35 7.19 6.00
N LEU A 64 3.26 7.50 6.93
CA LEU A 64 4.37 6.62 7.29
C LEU A 64 3.87 5.30 7.90
N VAL A 65 2.91 5.37 8.82
CA VAL A 65 2.33 4.17 9.46
C VAL A 65 1.65 3.28 8.42
N ILE A 66 0.84 3.85 7.52
CA ILE A 66 0.19 3.10 6.45
C ILE A 66 1.24 2.45 5.52
N SER A 67 2.28 3.19 5.15
CA SER A 67 3.38 2.69 4.31
C SER A 67 4.12 1.50 4.96
N LEU A 68 4.38 1.57 6.27
CA LEU A 68 4.99 0.48 7.02
C LEU A 68 4.07 -0.75 7.08
N ILE A 69 2.78 -0.58 7.37
CA ILE A 69 1.83 -1.70 7.42
C ILE A 69 1.72 -2.36 6.04
N LEU A 70 1.64 -1.58 4.95
CA LEU A 70 1.63 -2.12 3.59
C LEU A 70 2.92 -2.88 3.28
N THR A 71 4.08 -2.37 3.68
CA THR A 71 5.37 -3.06 3.52
C THR A 71 5.38 -4.42 4.22
N VAL A 72 4.95 -4.46 5.49
CA VAL A 72 4.81 -5.71 6.25
C VAL A 72 3.82 -6.66 5.56
N SER A 73 2.70 -6.13 5.07
CA SER A 73 1.68 -6.88 4.34
C SER A 73 2.25 -7.59 3.11
N ILE A 74 3.07 -6.88 2.31
CA ILE A 74 3.72 -7.42 1.11
C ILE A 74 4.76 -8.49 1.47
N ILE A 75 5.54 -8.28 2.54
CA ILE A 75 6.49 -9.30 3.02
C ILE A 75 5.74 -10.57 3.45
N LEU A 76 4.62 -10.42 4.17
CA LEU A 76 3.77 -11.54 4.55
C LEU A 76 3.18 -12.27 3.33
N ILE A 77 2.79 -11.53 2.28
CA ILE A 77 2.35 -12.11 1.00
C ILE A 77 3.47 -12.94 0.37
N LEU A 78 4.71 -12.43 0.33
CA LEU A 78 5.87 -13.16 -0.18
C LEU A 78 6.21 -14.39 0.67
N PHE A 79 5.92 -14.38 1.97
CA PHE A 79 6.01 -15.55 2.84
C PHE A 79 4.78 -16.46 2.80
N LYS A 80 3.89 -16.28 1.82
CA LYS A 80 2.66 -17.08 1.62
C LYS A 80 1.74 -17.08 2.85
N LYS A 81 1.77 -16.02 3.65
CA LYS A 81 0.90 -15.86 4.81
C LYS A 81 -0.40 -15.19 4.37
N TYR A 82 -1.51 -15.90 4.55
CA TYR A 82 -2.86 -15.42 4.20
C TYR A 82 -3.18 -14.05 4.80
N ILE A 83 -2.75 -13.80 6.04
CA ILE A 83 -2.99 -12.53 6.75
C ILE A 83 -2.43 -11.31 5.99
N GLY A 84 -1.31 -11.48 5.27
CA GLY A 84 -0.74 -10.41 4.44
C GLY A 84 -1.64 -10.03 3.26
N ALA A 85 -2.40 -10.98 2.69
CA ALA A 85 -3.35 -10.66 1.63
C ALA A 85 -4.55 -9.85 2.16
N TYR A 86 -5.08 -10.21 3.34
CA TYR A 86 -6.21 -9.51 3.94
C TYR A 86 -5.85 -8.09 4.39
N ILE A 87 -4.69 -7.90 5.02
CA ILE A 87 -4.22 -6.57 5.43
C ILE A 87 -4.06 -5.67 4.19
N PHE A 88 -3.43 -6.19 3.13
CA PHE A 88 -3.21 -5.46 1.90
C PHE A 88 -4.53 -5.02 1.26
N ILE A 89 -5.44 -5.97 1.02
CA ILE A 89 -6.77 -5.69 0.44
C ILE A 89 -7.54 -4.70 1.33
N GLY A 90 -7.52 -4.89 2.64
CA GLY A 90 -8.23 -4.02 3.58
C GLY A 90 -7.73 -2.58 3.52
N ILE A 91 -6.42 -2.36 3.49
CA ILE A 91 -5.83 -1.02 3.41
C ILE A 91 -6.14 -0.35 2.07
N GLU A 92 -6.03 -1.08 0.96
CA GLU A 92 -6.33 -0.53 -0.37
C GLU A 92 -7.81 -0.12 -0.48
N VAL A 93 -8.72 -0.94 0.04
CA VAL A 93 -10.16 -0.61 0.09
C VAL A 93 -10.43 0.60 0.99
N LEU A 94 -9.84 0.65 2.19
CA LEU A 94 -10.00 1.79 3.10
C LEU A 94 -9.44 3.08 2.50
N SER A 95 -8.30 3.01 1.82
CA SER A 95 -7.67 4.16 1.16
C SER A 95 -8.54 4.67 0.01
N LEU A 96 -9.15 3.76 -0.76
CA LEU A 96 -10.12 4.12 -1.80
C LEU A 96 -11.36 4.80 -1.22
N LEU A 97 -11.96 4.22 -0.17
CA LEU A 97 -13.13 4.81 0.50
C LEU A 97 -12.82 6.20 1.07
N PHE A 98 -11.65 6.36 1.69
CA PHE A 98 -11.20 7.65 2.21
C PHE A 98 -11.06 8.69 1.09
N SER A 99 -10.50 8.32 -0.05
CA SER A 99 -10.39 9.20 -1.22
C SER A 99 -11.76 9.64 -1.75
N ILE A 100 -12.75 8.75 -1.75
CA ILE A 100 -14.12 9.06 -2.17
C ILE A 100 -14.77 10.04 -1.17
N ILE A 101 -14.68 9.76 0.14
CA ILE A 101 -15.30 10.58 1.19
C ILE A 101 -14.72 11.99 1.22
N THR A 102 -13.41 12.13 1.01
CA THR A 102 -12.73 13.43 1.01
C THR A 102 -12.88 14.20 -0.31
N GLY A 103 -13.56 13.64 -1.30
CA GLY A 103 -13.71 14.25 -2.63
C GLY A 103 -12.43 14.26 -3.46
N ALA A 104 -11.37 13.56 -3.01
CA ALA A 104 -10.10 13.43 -3.71
C ALA A 104 -10.15 12.39 -4.86
N PHE A 105 -11.23 11.63 -4.95
CA PHE A 105 -11.42 10.64 -6.02
C PHE A 105 -11.74 11.34 -7.35
N THR A 106 -10.90 11.10 -8.35
CA THR A 106 -11.05 11.62 -9.72
C THR A 106 -11.07 10.47 -10.72
N LEU A 107 -11.42 10.75 -11.98
CA LEU A 107 -11.31 9.75 -13.06
C LEU A 107 -9.87 9.20 -13.20
N PHE A 108 -8.85 10.02 -12.92
CA PHE A 108 -7.45 9.57 -12.91
C PHE A 108 -7.13 8.63 -11.74
N SER A 109 -7.88 8.68 -10.63
CA SER A 109 -7.72 7.75 -9.51
C SER A 109 -7.97 6.29 -9.91
N ILE A 110 -8.73 6.05 -10.99
CA ILE A 110 -8.95 4.70 -11.56
C ILE A 110 -7.64 4.09 -12.07
N ILE A 111 -6.75 4.91 -12.65
CA ILE A 111 -5.44 4.45 -13.12
C ILE A 111 -4.58 4.01 -11.92
N GLY A 112 -4.67 4.76 -10.81
CA GLY A 112 -4.01 4.40 -9.56
C GLY A 112 -4.47 3.07 -8.96
N LEU A 113 -5.70 2.64 -9.27
CA LEU A 113 -6.26 1.36 -8.81
C LEU A 113 -5.82 0.16 -9.65
N VAL A 114 -5.22 0.35 -10.83
CA VAL A 114 -4.78 -0.76 -11.69
C VAL A 114 -3.75 -1.62 -10.97
N PHE A 115 -2.83 -0.99 -10.25
CA PHE A 115 -1.76 -1.67 -9.54
C PHE A 115 -2.27 -2.54 -8.38
N PRO A 116 -3.05 -2.00 -7.41
CA PRO A 116 -3.67 -2.83 -6.38
C PRO A 116 -4.62 -3.86 -6.98
N GLY A 117 -5.42 -3.49 -7.99
CA GLY A 117 -6.35 -4.40 -8.66
C GLY A 117 -5.65 -5.62 -9.27
N LEU A 118 -4.53 -5.43 -9.96
CA LEU A 118 -3.72 -6.52 -10.52
C LEU A 118 -3.13 -7.42 -9.44
N MET A 119 -2.62 -6.83 -8.34
CA MET A 119 -2.11 -7.60 -7.21
C MET A 119 -3.22 -8.47 -6.60
N ILE A 120 -4.39 -7.89 -6.33
CA ILE A 120 -5.56 -8.60 -5.79
C ILE A 120 -5.99 -9.72 -6.74
N PHE A 121 -6.02 -9.46 -8.05
CA PHE A 121 -6.32 -10.46 -9.07
C PHE A 121 -5.34 -11.65 -9.00
N PHE A 122 -4.02 -11.40 -8.91
CA PHE A 122 -3.04 -12.47 -8.79
C PHE A 122 -3.14 -13.24 -7.47
N LEU A 123 -3.44 -12.58 -6.36
CA LEU A 123 -3.71 -13.22 -5.08
C LEU A 123 -4.94 -14.14 -5.17
N TYR A 124 -6.01 -13.70 -5.82
CA TYR A 124 -7.23 -14.48 -6.00
C TYR A 124 -7.02 -15.70 -6.92
N LYS A 125 -6.20 -15.55 -7.97
CA LYS A 125 -5.77 -16.69 -8.81
C LYS A 125 -5.01 -17.76 -8.03
N LYS A 126 -4.42 -17.39 -6.88
CA LYS A 126 -3.75 -18.29 -5.94
C LYS A 126 -4.56 -18.46 -4.64
N LYS A 127 -5.89 -18.58 -4.76
CA LYS A 127 -6.81 -18.71 -3.62
C LYS A 127 -6.49 -19.85 -2.67
N GLU A 128 -5.93 -20.93 -3.19
CA GLU A 128 -5.43 -22.06 -2.43
C GLU A 128 -4.35 -21.68 -1.40
N ILE A 129 -3.56 -20.63 -1.67
CA ILE A 129 -2.53 -20.10 -0.77
C ILE A 129 -3.12 -19.11 0.24
N TYR A 130 -3.94 -18.17 -0.23
CA TYR A 130 -4.33 -16.99 0.55
C TYR A 130 -5.76 -17.03 1.11
N PHE A 131 -6.67 -17.78 0.48
CA PHE A 131 -8.10 -17.77 0.80
C PHE A 131 -8.66 -19.15 1.21
N ALA A 132 -7.90 -20.24 1.07
CA ALA A 132 -8.34 -21.60 1.39
C ALA A 132 -8.74 -21.87 2.85
N ARG A 133 -8.30 -21.02 3.79
CA ARG A 133 -8.68 -21.14 5.21
C ARG A 133 -10.06 -20.54 5.53
N ILE A 134 -10.72 -19.90 4.57
CA ILE A 134 -12.11 -19.46 4.74
C ILE A 134 -13.00 -20.67 4.47
N LYS A 135 -13.38 -21.39 5.53
CA LYS A 135 -14.57 -22.25 5.51
C LYS A 135 -15.75 -21.35 5.89
N PHE A 136 -16.64 -21.06 4.93
CA PHE A 136 -17.98 -20.57 5.24
C PHE A 136 -18.85 -21.75 5.68
#